data_AF-A0A1C6FUK3-F1
#
_entry.id   AF-A0A1C6FUK3-F1
#
_cell.length_a   1.000
_cell.length_b   1.000
_cell.length_c   1.000
_cell.angle_alpha   90.00
_cell.angle_beta   90.00
_cell.angle_gamma   90.00
#
_symmetry.space_group_name_H-M   'P 1'
#
loop_
_entity.id
_entity.type
_entity.pdbx_description
1 polymer ?
#
loop_
_entity_poly.entity_id
_entity_poly.type
_entity_poly.pdbx_seq_one_letter_code
_entity_poly.pdbx_strand_id
1 'polypeptide(L)'
;MKTNEIMKSVSLTFNKVGFRLQKKSPEILVAAGVVGVVVSAVMACQATPKALKVAEKTQDDVERIQSAEDSGVTQAGETYTKEDARGDRMQVYAHTGFQYIRLYAPAVLLGAASITCILTSHKLMRKRNMALAAAYATLDKHFKDYRGRVLERFGEQVEKELRYNIKAKEIETTVVDENGKEKKVKETVDVAAEGWDPSKYSPYARIFDEGHPAYMKDAEQNKFYLLALQAQANDRLKSRGHLFLNEVYEMLGFRLTKAGAVVGWIYDPREPMGDNFVDFGMFEVCREKAVDFVNGYERSFILDFNVVGDITDALATHQTL
;
A
#
# COMPACT_ATOMS: atom_id res chain seq x y z
N MET A 1 -10.92 39.06 -33.53
CA MET A 1 -10.29 38.91 -32.19
C MET A 1 -11.10 38.09 -31.18
N LYS A 2 -12.45 38.12 -31.15
CA LYS A 2 -13.26 37.39 -30.14
C LYS A 2 -13.27 35.85 -30.24
N THR A 3 -13.10 35.27 -31.42
CA THR A 3 -13.13 33.80 -31.63
C THR A 3 -11.90 33.07 -31.08
N ASN A 4 -10.72 33.69 -31.13
CA ASN A 4 -9.47 33.08 -30.65
C ASN A 4 -9.36 33.04 -29.11
N GLU A 5 -9.97 33.99 -28.40
CA GLU A 5 -10.02 33.96 -26.93
C GLU A 5 -11.00 32.92 -26.42
N ILE A 6 -12.15 32.74 -27.09
CA ILE A 6 -13.13 31.70 -26.77
C ILE A 6 -12.54 30.30 -27.03
N MET A 7 -11.81 30.08 -28.14
CA MET A 7 -11.12 28.79 -28.36
C MET A 7 -10.04 28.50 -27.31
N LYS A 8 -9.28 29.51 -26.87
CA LYS A 8 -8.26 29.34 -25.80
C LYS A 8 -8.89 29.08 -24.43
N SER A 9 -9.98 29.77 -24.08
CA SER A 9 -10.68 29.54 -22.79
C SER A 9 -11.36 28.18 -22.77
N VAL A 10 -11.93 27.75 -23.90
CA VAL A 10 -12.50 26.41 -24.07
C VAL A 10 -11.41 25.35 -23.99
N SER A 11 -10.25 25.51 -24.65
CA SER A 11 -9.18 24.51 -24.60
C SER A 11 -8.53 24.38 -23.20
N LEU A 12 -8.35 25.50 -22.48
CA LEU A 12 -7.85 25.49 -21.11
C LEU A 12 -8.83 24.83 -20.14
N THR A 13 -10.13 25.03 -20.33
CA THR A 13 -11.17 24.40 -19.51
C THR A 13 -11.29 22.91 -19.84
N PHE A 14 -11.20 22.53 -21.12
CA PHE A 14 -11.18 21.13 -21.56
C PHE A 14 -9.96 20.38 -21.00
N ASN A 15 -8.78 21.01 -21.00
CA ASN A 15 -7.58 20.43 -20.41
C ASN A 15 -7.68 20.29 -18.89
N LYS A 16 -8.28 21.25 -18.18
CA LYS A 16 -8.53 21.15 -16.73
C LYS A 16 -9.55 20.06 -16.37
N VAL A 17 -10.64 19.94 -17.15
CA VAL A 17 -11.65 18.89 -16.97
C VAL A 17 -11.08 17.52 -17.32
N GLY A 18 -10.35 17.41 -18.43
CA GLY A 18 -9.63 16.19 -18.82
C GLY A 18 -8.62 15.75 -17.78
N PHE A 19 -7.87 16.68 -17.18
CA PHE A 19 -6.92 16.39 -16.12
C PHE A 19 -7.59 15.95 -14.80
N ARG A 20 -8.75 16.52 -14.46
CA ARG A 20 -9.56 16.07 -13.30
C ARG A 20 -10.14 14.68 -13.52
N LEU A 21 -10.63 14.40 -14.74
CA LEU A 21 -11.10 13.07 -15.14
C LEU A 21 -9.97 12.05 -15.10
N GLN A 22 -8.76 12.39 -15.55
CA GLN A 22 -7.60 11.51 -15.42
C GLN A 22 -7.24 11.23 -13.96
N LYS A 23 -7.27 12.24 -13.07
CA LYS A 23 -6.97 12.06 -11.64
C LYS A 23 -7.95 11.15 -10.92
N LYS A 24 -9.24 11.25 -11.22
CA LYS A 24 -10.34 10.47 -10.62
C LYS A 24 -10.78 9.27 -11.46
N SER A 25 -10.05 8.98 -12.54
CA SER A 25 -10.41 7.93 -13.50
C SER A 25 -10.61 6.55 -12.88
N PRO A 26 -9.82 6.07 -11.88
CA PRO A 26 -10.06 4.76 -11.32
C PRO A 26 -11.39 4.70 -10.53
N GLU A 27 -11.68 5.71 -9.71
CA GLU A 27 -12.93 5.78 -8.93
C GLU A 27 -14.15 5.83 -9.86
N ILE A 28 -14.10 6.66 -10.92
CA ILE A 28 -15.18 6.80 -11.90
C ILE A 28 -15.41 5.49 -12.66
N LEU A 29 -14.34 4.80 -13.07
CA LEU A 29 -14.43 3.52 -13.77
C LEU A 29 -15.05 2.42 -12.91
N VAL A 30 -14.74 2.38 -11.60
CA VAL A 30 -15.39 1.44 -10.67
C VAL A 30 -16.86 1.78 -10.51
N ALA A 31 -17.21 3.05 -10.26
CA ALA A 31 -18.60 3.46 -10.11
C ALA A 31 -19.44 3.14 -11.36
N ALA A 32 -18.92 3.51 -12.54
CA ALA A 32 -19.57 3.21 -13.82
C ALA A 32 -19.68 1.70 -14.07
N GLY A 33 -18.64 0.94 -13.74
CA GLY A 33 -18.66 -0.52 -13.84
C GLY A 33 -19.69 -1.17 -12.90
N VAL A 34 -19.76 -0.75 -11.64
CA VAL A 34 -20.76 -1.30 -10.70
C VAL A 34 -22.18 -1.01 -11.18
N VAL A 35 -22.46 0.24 -11.58
CA VAL A 35 -23.77 0.61 -12.16
C VAL A 35 -24.07 -0.22 -13.41
N GLY A 36 -23.10 -0.37 -14.30
CA GLY A 36 -23.26 -1.13 -15.54
C GLY A 36 -23.51 -2.62 -15.33
N VAL A 37 -22.90 -3.25 -14.32
CA VAL A 37 -23.20 -4.64 -13.93
C VAL A 37 -24.65 -4.77 -13.43
N VAL A 38 -25.11 -3.85 -12.58
CA VAL A 38 -26.50 -3.87 -12.07
C VAL A 38 -27.49 -3.69 -13.22
N VAL A 39 -27.25 -2.72 -14.11
CA VAL A 39 -28.11 -2.48 -15.28
C VAL A 39 -28.11 -3.68 -16.22
N SER A 40 -26.95 -4.29 -16.47
CA SER A 40 -26.82 -5.52 -17.26
C SER A 40 -27.66 -6.66 -16.69
N ALA A 41 -27.63 -6.88 -15.38
CA ALA A 41 -28.45 -7.89 -14.72
C ALA A 41 -29.95 -7.61 -14.88
N VAL A 42 -30.37 -6.36 -14.67
CA VAL A 42 -31.78 -5.95 -14.88
C VAL A 42 -32.21 -6.19 -16.32
N MET A 43 -31.37 -5.82 -17.30
CA MET A 43 -31.66 -6.05 -18.73
C MET A 43 -31.76 -7.54 -19.06
N ALA A 44 -30.91 -8.39 -18.48
CA ALA A 44 -30.99 -9.84 -18.66
C ALA A 44 -32.30 -10.40 -18.09
N CYS A 45 -32.71 -9.97 -16.89
CA CYS A 45 -33.99 -10.37 -16.30
C CYS A 45 -35.19 -9.87 -17.13
N GLN A 46 -35.13 -8.65 -17.67
CA GLN A 46 -36.18 -8.12 -18.57
C GLN A 46 -36.23 -8.85 -19.92
N ALA A 47 -35.12 -9.42 -20.36
CA ALA A 47 -35.05 -10.28 -21.54
C ALA A 47 -35.73 -11.64 -21.30
N THR A 48 -35.70 -12.19 -20.08
CA THR A 48 -36.22 -13.54 -19.80
C THR A 48 -37.67 -13.78 -20.27
N PRO A 49 -38.66 -12.90 -20.00
CA PRO A 49 -40.02 -13.09 -20.51
C PRO A 49 -40.12 -13.08 -22.04
N LYS A 50 -39.27 -12.29 -22.71
CA LYS A 50 -39.22 -12.26 -24.18
C LYS A 50 -38.60 -13.54 -24.71
N ALA A 51 -37.58 -14.07 -24.05
CA ALA A 51 -36.97 -15.35 -24.35
C ALA A 51 -37.97 -16.51 -24.24
N LEU A 52 -38.84 -16.51 -23.22
CA LEU A 52 -39.92 -17.49 -23.10
C LEU A 52 -40.88 -17.45 -24.30
N LYS A 53 -41.27 -16.27 -24.77
CA LYS A 53 -42.09 -16.13 -25.99
C LYS A 53 -41.39 -16.63 -27.25
N VAL A 54 -40.07 -16.49 -27.32
CA VAL A 54 -39.28 -17.08 -28.41
C VAL A 54 -39.35 -18.61 -28.31
N ALA A 55 -39.15 -19.18 -27.11
CA ALA A 55 -39.26 -20.62 -26.90
C ALA A 55 -40.63 -21.19 -27.27
N GLU A 56 -41.73 -20.53 -26.85
CA GLU A 56 -43.10 -20.92 -27.21
C GLU A 56 -43.30 -20.94 -28.73
N LYS A 57 -42.87 -19.88 -29.44
CA LYS A 57 -42.95 -19.83 -30.92
C LYS A 57 -42.12 -20.91 -31.58
N THR A 58 -40.91 -21.15 -31.08
CA THR A 58 -40.05 -22.23 -31.59
C THR A 58 -40.74 -23.58 -31.43
N GLN A 59 -41.41 -23.82 -30.30
CA GLN A 59 -42.17 -25.05 -30.07
C GLN A 59 -43.33 -25.17 -31.06
N ASP A 60 -44.14 -24.11 -31.23
CA ASP A 60 -45.24 -24.09 -32.19
C ASP A 60 -44.76 -24.37 -33.63
N ASP A 61 -43.64 -23.76 -34.04
CA ASP A 61 -43.08 -23.95 -35.38
C ASP A 61 -42.51 -25.36 -35.58
N VAL A 62 -41.90 -25.94 -34.54
CA VAL A 62 -41.42 -27.34 -34.56
C VAL A 62 -42.58 -28.33 -34.64
N GLU A 63 -43.66 -28.11 -33.88
CA GLU A 63 -44.87 -28.94 -33.90
C GLU A 63 -45.56 -28.90 -35.29
N ARG A 64 -45.57 -27.72 -35.94
CA ARG A 64 -46.06 -27.57 -37.32
C ARG A 64 -45.21 -28.36 -38.32
N ILE A 65 -43.89 -28.27 -38.23
CA ILE A 65 -42.97 -29.03 -39.11
C ILE A 65 -43.17 -30.53 -38.90
N GLN A 66 -43.30 -30.97 -37.64
CA GLN A 66 -43.49 -32.38 -37.32
C GLN A 66 -44.83 -32.91 -37.87
N SER A 67 -45.91 -32.13 -37.73
CA SER A 67 -47.23 -32.49 -38.27
C SER A 67 -47.24 -32.56 -39.80
N ALA A 68 -46.50 -31.68 -40.49
CA ALA A 68 -46.34 -31.71 -41.94
C ALA A 68 -45.48 -32.91 -42.41
N GLU A 69 -44.44 -33.26 -41.65
CA GLU A 69 -43.61 -34.44 -41.91
C GLU A 69 -44.42 -35.74 -41.77
N ASP A 70 -45.25 -35.85 -40.73
CA ASP A 70 -46.07 -37.04 -40.45
C ASP A 70 -47.20 -37.22 -41.49
N SER A 71 -47.77 -36.12 -41.98
CA SER A 71 -48.83 -36.15 -43.01
C SER A 71 -48.30 -36.20 -44.45
N GLY A 72 -47.01 -35.94 -44.67
CA GLY A 72 -46.36 -35.91 -45.98
C GLY A 72 -46.80 -34.75 -46.89
N VAL A 73 -47.57 -33.80 -46.34
CA VAL A 73 -48.05 -32.60 -47.05
C VAL A 73 -48.02 -31.37 -46.14
N THR A 74 -47.78 -30.21 -46.73
CA THR A 74 -47.85 -28.93 -46.01
C THR A 74 -49.31 -28.54 -45.75
N GLN A 75 -49.54 -27.57 -44.87
CA GLN A 75 -50.88 -27.00 -44.65
C GLN A 75 -51.48 -26.35 -45.91
N ALA A 76 -50.65 -26.02 -46.91
CA ALA A 76 -51.07 -25.51 -48.21
C ALA A 76 -51.38 -26.62 -49.23
N GLY A 77 -51.22 -27.90 -48.86
CA GLY A 77 -51.50 -29.05 -49.71
C GLY A 77 -50.35 -29.48 -50.62
N GLU A 78 -49.15 -28.95 -50.43
CA GLU A 78 -47.96 -29.31 -51.23
C GLU A 78 -47.26 -30.54 -50.64
N THR A 79 -46.66 -31.39 -51.46
CA THR A 79 -45.86 -32.54 -51.00
C THR A 79 -44.69 -32.08 -50.13
N TYR A 80 -44.54 -32.68 -48.96
CA TYR A 80 -43.52 -32.33 -47.98
C TYR A 80 -42.62 -33.52 -47.68
N THR A 81 -41.32 -33.39 -47.96
CA THR A 81 -40.37 -34.48 -47.80
C THR A 81 -39.61 -34.39 -46.47
N LYS A 82 -38.95 -35.48 -46.09
CA LYS A 82 -38.06 -35.50 -44.92
C LYS A 82 -36.87 -34.55 -45.05
N GLU A 83 -36.43 -34.25 -46.27
CA GLU A 83 -35.34 -33.30 -46.51
C GLU A 83 -35.80 -31.86 -46.24
N ASP A 84 -37.02 -31.51 -46.66
CA ASP A 84 -37.65 -30.22 -46.38
C ASP A 84 -37.84 -30.03 -44.86
N ALA A 85 -38.33 -31.07 -44.16
CA ALA A 85 -38.46 -31.06 -42.70
C ALA A 85 -37.13 -30.80 -41.98
N ARG A 86 -36.02 -31.33 -42.50
CA ARG A 86 -34.68 -31.11 -41.94
C ARG A 86 -34.21 -29.68 -42.20
N GLY A 87 -34.45 -29.15 -43.40
CA GLY A 87 -34.12 -27.77 -43.76
C GLY A 87 -34.85 -26.76 -42.89
N ASP A 88 -36.17 -26.91 -42.77
CA ASP A 88 -37.03 -26.00 -42.01
C ASP A 88 -36.71 -26.05 -40.51
N ARG A 89 -36.47 -27.24 -39.93
CA ARG A 89 -36.01 -27.36 -38.55
C ARG A 89 -34.72 -26.59 -38.32
N MET A 90 -33.75 -26.72 -39.23
CA MET A 90 -32.48 -26.00 -39.12
C MET A 90 -32.68 -24.48 -39.20
N GLN A 91 -33.56 -24.01 -40.08
CA GLN A 91 -33.92 -22.60 -40.17
C GLN A 91 -34.58 -22.08 -38.89
N VAL A 92 -35.55 -22.83 -38.33
CA VAL A 92 -36.22 -22.48 -37.08
C VAL A 92 -35.22 -22.38 -35.93
N TYR A 93 -34.32 -23.37 -35.77
CA TYR A 93 -33.31 -23.34 -34.71
C TYR A 93 -32.28 -22.21 -34.91
N ALA A 94 -31.83 -21.96 -36.14
CA ALA A 94 -30.92 -20.85 -36.43
C ALA A 94 -31.56 -19.49 -36.14
N HIS A 95 -32.83 -19.31 -36.54
CA HIS A 95 -33.59 -18.09 -36.27
C HIS A 95 -33.80 -17.88 -34.77
N THR A 96 -34.15 -18.96 -34.06
CA THR A 96 -34.30 -18.99 -32.60
C THR A 96 -33.00 -18.58 -31.90
N GLY A 97 -31.87 -19.17 -32.29
CA GLY A 97 -30.55 -18.82 -31.77
C GLY A 97 -30.20 -17.35 -31.99
N PHE A 98 -30.46 -16.83 -33.19
CA PHE A 98 -30.26 -15.41 -33.50
C PHE A 98 -31.14 -14.49 -32.64
N GLN A 99 -32.40 -14.85 -32.40
CA GLN A 99 -33.29 -14.08 -31.53
C GLN A 99 -32.79 -14.04 -30.08
N TYR A 100 -32.30 -15.17 -29.53
CA TYR A 100 -31.69 -15.20 -28.21
C TYR A 100 -30.44 -14.31 -28.13
N ILE A 101 -29.55 -14.38 -29.12
CA ILE A 101 -28.37 -13.51 -29.19
C ILE A 101 -28.80 -12.05 -29.21
N ARG A 102 -29.74 -11.67 -30.09
CA ARG A 102 -30.23 -10.29 -30.19
C ARG A 102 -30.82 -9.79 -28.87
N LEU A 103 -31.44 -10.68 -28.10
CA LEU A 103 -32.11 -10.35 -26.85
C LEU A 103 -31.14 -10.17 -25.67
N TYR A 104 -30.15 -11.07 -25.54
CA TYR A 104 -29.21 -11.05 -24.41
C TYR A 104 -27.91 -10.31 -24.72
N ALA A 105 -27.52 -10.13 -25.98
CA ALA A 105 -26.26 -9.48 -26.36
C ALA A 105 -26.06 -8.09 -25.71
N PRO A 106 -27.07 -7.20 -25.65
CA PRO A 106 -26.88 -5.91 -24.98
C PRO A 106 -26.53 -6.04 -23.51
N ALA A 107 -27.19 -6.95 -22.79
CA ALA A 107 -26.93 -7.21 -21.38
C ALA A 107 -25.53 -7.80 -21.18
N VAL A 108 -25.16 -8.82 -21.96
CA VAL A 108 -23.86 -9.49 -21.87
C VAL A 108 -22.71 -8.53 -22.21
N LEU A 109 -22.85 -7.75 -23.29
CA LEU A 109 -21.85 -6.77 -23.69
C LEU A 109 -21.67 -5.68 -22.63
N LEU A 110 -22.76 -5.14 -22.11
CA LEU A 110 -22.69 -4.14 -21.04
C LEU A 110 -22.04 -4.72 -19.78
N GLY A 111 -22.39 -5.95 -19.39
CA GLY A 111 -21.80 -6.63 -18.23
C GLY A 111 -20.29 -6.84 -18.41
N ALA A 112 -19.86 -7.35 -19.57
CA ALA A 112 -18.46 -7.57 -19.89
C ALA A 112 -17.65 -6.26 -19.92
N ALA A 113 -18.18 -5.21 -20.55
CA ALA A 113 -17.57 -3.88 -20.55
C ALA A 113 -17.43 -3.33 -19.12
N SER A 114 -18.47 -3.50 -18.31
CA SER A 114 -18.51 -3.02 -16.92
C SER A 114 -17.47 -3.70 -16.03
N ILE A 115 -17.34 -5.03 -16.12
CA ILE A 115 -16.28 -5.79 -15.43
C ILE A 115 -14.90 -5.31 -15.88
N THR A 116 -14.72 -5.09 -17.18
CA THR A 116 -13.45 -4.59 -17.74
C THR A 116 -13.11 -3.20 -17.18
N CYS A 117 -14.09 -2.32 -16.99
CA CYS A 117 -13.88 -1.02 -16.35
C CYS A 117 -13.37 -1.17 -14.91
N ILE A 118 -13.95 -2.09 -14.12
CA ILE A 118 -13.53 -2.35 -12.73
C ILE A 118 -12.09 -2.88 -12.69
N LEU A 119 -11.75 -3.86 -13.53
CA LEU A 119 -10.41 -4.46 -13.55
C LEU A 119 -9.35 -3.45 -14.01
N THR A 120 -9.65 -2.67 -15.04
CA THR A 120 -8.77 -1.60 -15.53
C THR A 120 -8.52 -0.54 -14.46
N SER A 121 -9.55 -0.17 -13.70
CA SER A 121 -9.41 0.75 -12.59
C SER A 121 -8.41 0.24 -11.54
N HIS A 122 -8.56 -1.01 -11.11
CA HIS A 122 -7.65 -1.60 -10.13
C HIS A 122 -6.20 -1.62 -10.62
N LYS A 123 -5.98 -1.98 -11.88
CA LYS A 123 -4.65 -1.96 -12.52
C LYS A 123 -4.05 -0.55 -12.51
N LEU A 124 -4.85 0.48 -12.80
CA LEU A 124 -4.41 1.88 -12.81
C LEU A 124 -4.05 2.38 -11.40
N MET A 125 -4.84 2.03 -10.38
CA MET A 125 -4.53 2.36 -8.99
C MET A 125 -3.21 1.71 -8.55
N ARG A 126 -3.03 0.41 -8.83
CA ARG A 126 -1.80 -0.30 -8.49
C ARG A 126 -0.57 0.34 -9.15
N LYS A 127 -0.64 0.65 -10.45
CA LYS A 127 0.45 1.32 -11.18
C LYS A 127 0.82 2.68 -10.57
N ARG A 128 -0.17 3.46 -10.15
CA ARG A 128 0.06 4.77 -9.50
C ARG A 128 0.69 4.62 -8.12
N ASN A 129 0.21 3.68 -7.31
CA ASN A 129 0.77 3.43 -5.97
C ASN A 129 2.21 2.92 -6.06
N MET A 130 2.51 2.02 -7.00
CA MET A 130 3.89 1.57 -7.26
C MET A 130 4.80 2.72 -7.71
N ALA A 131 4.32 3.61 -8.59
CA ALA A 131 5.11 4.76 -9.03
C ALA A 131 5.39 5.73 -7.86
N LEU A 132 4.41 5.95 -6.98
CA LEU A 132 4.61 6.75 -5.76
C LEU A 132 5.63 6.09 -4.82
N ALA A 133 5.51 4.78 -4.57
CA ALA A 133 6.46 4.03 -3.76
C ALA A 133 7.89 4.11 -4.33
N ALA A 134 8.05 3.93 -5.65
CA ALA A 134 9.34 4.06 -6.33
C ALA A 134 9.93 5.48 -6.22
N ALA A 135 9.10 6.51 -6.33
CA ALA A 135 9.53 7.90 -6.14
C ALA A 135 9.99 8.13 -4.69
N TYR A 136 9.26 7.62 -3.69
CA TYR A 136 9.67 7.70 -2.29
C TYR A 136 10.97 6.92 -2.02
N ALA A 137 11.13 5.72 -2.57
CA ALA A 137 12.36 4.95 -2.46
C ALA A 137 13.56 5.69 -3.09
N THR A 138 13.34 6.37 -4.21
CA THR A 138 14.37 7.20 -4.86
C THR A 138 14.76 8.40 -3.99
N LEU A 139 13.78 9.09 -3.40
CA LEU A 139 14.03 10.18 -2.46
C LEU A 139 14.77 9.70 -1.20
N ASP A 140 14.36 8.57 -0.63
CA ASP A 140 15.04 7.95 0.51
C ASP A 140 16.50 7.62 0.18
N LYS A 141 16.76 7.04 -0.99
CA LYS A 141 18.12 6.80 -1.48
C LYS A 141 18.93 8.09 -1.57
N HIS A 142 18.40 9.13 -2.20
CA HIS A 142 19.09 10.43 -2.30
C HIS A 142 19.40 11.04 -0.93
N PHE A 143 18.48 10.89 0.03
CA PHE A 143 18.68 11.36 1.40
C PHE A 143 19.75 10.54 2.14
N LYS A 144 19.73 9.21 2.02
CA LYS A 144 20.78 8.32 2.54
C LYS A 144 22.15 8.63 1.94
N ASP A 145 22.23 8.84 0.63
CA ASP A 145 23.48 9.22 -0.05
C ASP A 145 23.99 10.58 0.43
N TYR A 146 23.10 11.55 0.64
CA TYR A 146 23.47 12.84 1.22
C TYR A 146 24.01 12.68 2.64
N ARG A 147 23.31 11.93 3.49
CA ARG A 147 23.74 11.62 4.86
C ARG A 147 25.08 10.90 4.88
N GLY A 148 25.29 9.93 3.99
CA GLY A 148 26.57 9.24 3.83
C GLY A 148 27.71 10.21 3.53
N ARG A 149 27.50 11.19 2.65
CA ARG A 149 28.50 12.24 2.38
C ARG A 149 28.76 13.18 3.56
N VAL A 150 27.73 13.48 4.36
CA VAL A 150 27.89 14.28 5.58
C VAL A 150 28.71 13.50 6.60
N LEU A 151 28.39 12.22 6.80
CA LEU A 151 29.10 11.32 7.70
C LEU A 151 30.57 11.13 7.28
N GLU A 152 30.84 10.92 5.99
CA GLU A 152 32.21 10.75 5.46
C GLU A 152 33.06 12.02 5.65
N ARG A 153 32.48 13.21 5.49
CA ARG A 153 33.22 14.49 5.55
C ARG A 153 33.36 15.07 6.96
N PHE A 154 32.33 14.91 7.79
CA PHE A 154 32.23 15.60 9.07
C PHE A 154 32.15 14.65 10.27
N GLY A 155 32.05 13.33 10.03
CA GLY A 155 31.95 12.32 11.07
C GLY A 155 30.52 12.08 11.56
N GLU A 156 30.36 11.02 12.36
CA GLU A 156 29.06 10.55 12.85
C GLU A 156 28.38 11.55 13.79
N GLN A 157 29.15 12.21 14.67
CA GLN A 157 28.62 13.17 15.64
C GLN A 157 27.95 14.35 14.95
N VAL A 158 28.63 15.00 13.99
CA VAL A 158 28.08 16.14 13.23
C VAL A 158 26.88 15.72 12.39
N GLU A 159 26.89 14.52 11.81
CA GLU A 159 25.74 14.03 11.04
C GLU A 159 24.50 13.87 11.93
N LYS A 160 24.67 13.31 13.14
CA LYS A 160 23.59 13.16 14.12
C LYS A 160 23.13 14.50 14.69
N GLU A 161 24.04 15.43 14.96
CA GLU A 161 23.72 16.80 15.33
C GLU A 161 22.82 17.47 14.30
N LEU A 162 23.19 17.39 13.02
CA LEU A 162 22.42 17.96 11.91
C LEU A 162 21.09 17.24 11.69
N ARG A 163 21.06 15.91 11.75
CA ARG A 163 19.85 15.10 11.53
C ARG A 163 18.81 15.38 12.60
N TYR A 164 19.23 15.33 13.86
CA TYR A 164 18.35 15.47 15.01
C TYR A 164 18.18 16.92 15.44
N ASN A 165 18.90 17.86 14.85
CA ASN A 165 18.88 19.27 15.23
C ASN A 165 19.16 19.45 16.75
N ILE A 166 20.18 18.74 17.22
CA ILE A 166 20.71 18.78 18.59
C ILE A 166 22.02 19.56 18.59
N LYS A 167 22.39 20.13 19.73
CA LYS A 167 23.59 20.98 19.84
C LYS A 167 24.54 20.44 20.89
N ALA A 168 25.81 20.27 20.52
CA ALA A 168 26.86 20.04 21.49
C ALA A 168 26.98 21.23 22.47
N LYS A 169 26.82 20.98 23.77
CA LYS A 169 27.06 21.94 24.85
C LYS A 169 28.09 21.36 25.83
N GLU A 170 29.03 22.17 26.29
CA GLU A 170 29.89 21.79 27.43
C GLU A 170 29.10 21.89 28.73
N ILE A 171 29.02 20.80 29.47
CA ILE A 171 28.36 20.70 30.78
C ILE A 171 29.43 20.35 31.82
N GLU A 172 29.35 20.97 33.00
CA GLU A 172 30.22 20.59 34.14
C GLU A 172 29.57 19.44 34.92
N THR A 173 30.15 18.24 34.81
CA THR A 173 29.75 17.07 35.59
C THR A 173 30.69 16.92 36.79
N THR A 174 30.15 16.64 37.98
CA THR A 174 30.94 16.34 39.19
C THR A 174 31.19 14.84 39.27
N VAL A 175 32.46 14.42 39.18
CA VAL A 175 32.89 13.03 39.33
C VAL A 175 33.59 12.89 40.67
N VAL A 176 33.21 11.90 41.47
CA VAL A 176 33.87 11.61 42.76
C VAL A 176 35.04 10.66 42.50
N ASP A 177 36.26 11.11 42.85
CA ASP A 177 37.50 10.33 42.70
C ASP A 177 37.56 9.18 43.73
N GLU A 178 38.47 8.20 43.56
CA GLU A 178 38.62 7.03 44.46
C GLU A 178 38.89 7.41 45.93
N ASN A 179 39.29 8.65 46.19
CA ASN A 179 39.52 9.24 47.50
C ASN A 179 38.32 10.05 48.06
N GLY A 180 37.14 9.97 47.45
CA GLY A 180 35.93 10.68 47.90
C GLY A 180 35.93 12.19 47.64
N LYS A 181 36.79 12.68 46.73
CA LYS A 181 36.93 14.12 46.41
C LYS A 181 36.17 14.46 45.13
N GLU A 182 35.28 15.43 45.18
CA GLU A 182 34.52 15.91 44.02
C GLU A 182 35.45 16.66 43.05
N LYS A 183 35.50 16.19 41.79
CA LYS A 183 36.23 16.82 40.70
C LYS A 183 35.23 17.27 39.63
N LYS A 184 35.25 18.55 39.28
CA LYS A 184 34.48 19.08 38.16
C LYS A 184 35.20 18.74 36.86
N VAL A 185 34.55 17.96 36.00
CA VAL A 185 35.02 17.61 34.66
C VAL A 185 34.07 18.25 33.66
N LYS A 186 34.63 18.94 32.65
CA LYS A 186 33.84 19.46 31.52
C LYS A 186 33.63 18.33 30.53
N GLU A 187 32.37 18.01 30.25
CA GLU A 187 31.97 17.00 29.29
C GLU A 187 31.15 17.68 28.20
N THR A 188 31.50 17.44 26.93
CA THR A 188 30.70 17.92 25.79
C THR A 188 29.58 16.92 25.56
N VAL A 189 28.33 17.34 25.70
CA VAL A 189 27.16 16.47 25.52
C VAL A 189 26.19 17.08 24.53
N ASP A 190 25.55 16.23 23.74
CA ASP A 190 24.56 16.64 22.75
C ASP A 190 23.22 16.94 23.41
N VAL A 191 22.80 18.21 23.38
CA VAL A 191 21.60 18.67 24.07
C VAL A 191 20.43 18.84 23.11
N ALA A 192 19.34 18.14 23.42
CA ALA A 192 18.04 18.30 22.78
C ALA A 192 17.22 19.41 23.47
N ALA A 193 16.55 20.24 22.66
CA ALA A 193 15.73 21.35 23.17
C ALA A 193 14.47 20.86 23.91
N GLU A 194 13.82 21.75 24.64
CA GLU A 194 12.53 21.46 25.29
C GLU A 194 11.44 21.13 24.25
N GLY A 195 10.62 20.10 24.50
CA GLY A 195 9.59 19.62 23.56
C GLY A 195 10.14 18.98 22.27
N TRP A 196 11.42 18.63 22.26
CA TRP A 196 12.08 17.95 21.16
C TRP A 196 11.59 16.49 21.01
N ASP A 197 11.36 16.06 19.78
CA ASP A 197 10.84 14.73 19.45
C ASP A 197 11.61 14.17 18.25
N PRO A 198 12.31 13.03 18.41
CA PRO A 198 13.08 12.42 17.32
C PRO A 198 12.19 12.00 16.13
N SER A 199 10.92 11.72 16.37
CA SER A 199 9.99 11.23 15.34
C SER A 199 9.71 12.27 14.23
N LYS A 200 9.97 13.55 14.51
CA LYS A 200 9.86 14.66 13.53
C LYS A 200 10.96 14.62 12.47
N TYR A 201 12.11 14.01 12.80
CA TYR A 201 13.31 13.98 11.95
C TYR A 201 13.54 12.61 11.33
N SER A 202 13.23 11.53 12.07
CA SER A 202 13.15 10.17 11.56
C SER A 202 11.81 9.56 11.97
N PRO A 203 10.92 9.19 11.02
CA PRO A 203 9.57 8.71 11.33
C PRO A 203 9.53 7.48 12.27
N TYR A 204 10.60 6.69 12.24
CA TYR A 204 10.73 5.46 13.04
C TYR A 204 11.41 5.71 14.37
N ALA A 205 12.03 6.88 14.57
CA ALA A 205 12.81 7.13 15.77
C ALA A 205 11.93 7.32 17.00
N ARG A 206 12.40 6.81 18.13
CA ARG A 206 11.76 6.93 19.44
C ARG A 206 12.77 7.45 20.45
N ILE A 207 12.26 8.10 21.48
CA ILE A 207 13.07 8.51 22.63
C ILE A 207 12.88 7.50 23.76
N PHE A 208 13.98 7.16 24.42
CA PHE A 208 14.03 6.37 25.64
C PHE A 208 14.53 7.29 26.76
N ASP A 209 13.60 7.77 27.57
CA ASP A 209 13.80 8.76 28.64
C ASP A 209 13.09 8.32 29.93
N GLU A 210 13.13 9.13 30.99
CA GLU A 210 12.50 8.87 32.30
C GLU A 210 11.00 8.53 32.22
N GLY A 211 10.32 8.92 31.13
CA GLY A 211 8.93 8.55 30.90
C GLY A 211 8.73 7.07 30.58
N HIS A 212 9.80 6.35 30.25
CA HIS A 212 9.76 4.92 29.92
C HIS A 212 9.82 4.04 31.19
N PRO A 213 8.93 3.04 31.36
CA PRO A 213 8.90 2.22 32.59
C PRO A 213 10.19 1.47 32.92
N ALA A 214 11.00 1.16 31.91
CA ALA A 214 12.28 0.46 32.06
C ALA A 214 13.49 1.41 32.12
N TYR A 215 13.28 2.73 32.15
CA TYR A 215 14.38 3.69 32.24
C TYR A 215 15.06 3.63 33.61
N MET A 216 16.39 3.71 33.60
CA MET A 216 17.26 3.76 34.76
C MET A 216 18.08 5.05 34.73
N LYS A 217 18.44 5.58 35.89
CA LYS A 217 19.24 6.82 35.97
C LYS A 217 20.65 6.67 35.42
N ASP A 218 21.17 5.44 35.39
CA ASP A 218 22.48 5.14 34.84
C ASP A 218 22.38 4.85 33.34
N ALA A 219 23.07 5.66 32.53
CA ALA A 219 23.04 5.57 31.08
C ALA A 219 23.63 4.24 30.58
N GLU A 220 24.64 3.69 31.26
CA GLU A 220 25.25 2.41 30.87
C GLU A 220 24.29 1.23 31.11
N GLN A 221 23.51 1.27 32.20
CA GLN A 221 22.46 0.27 32.42
C GLN A 221 21.36 0.33 31.35
N ASN A 222 20.93 1.54 30.97
CA ASN A 222 19.97 1.72 29.88
C ASN A 222 20.52 1.17 28.55
N LYS A 223 21.77 1.49 28.23
CA LYS A 223 22.44 1.00 27.03
C LYS A 223 22.54 -0.52 27.02
N PHE A 224 22.91 -1.15 28.13
CA PHE A 224 22.94 -2.61 28.26
C PHE A 224 21.55 -3.24 28.05
N TYR A 225 20.51 -2.67 28.65
CA TYR A 225 19.14 -3.11 28.47
C TYR A 225 18.71 -3.05 26.99
N LEU A 226 18.97 -1.93 26.32
CA LEU A 226 18.65 -1.74 24.90
C LEU A 226 19.43 -2.71 24.00
N LEU A 227 20.71 -2.95 24.27
CA LEU A 227 21.53 -3.91 23.52
C LEU A 227 21.03 -5.34 23.67
N ALA A 228 20.55 -5.73 24.85
CA ALA A 228 19.95 -7.04 25.06
C ALA A 228 18.66 -7.23 24.23
N LEU A 229 17.82 -6.20 24.14
CA LEU A 229 16.62 -6.24 23.30
C LEU A 229 16.95 -6.23 21.80
N GLN A 230 17.99 -5.48 21.39
CA GLN A 230 18.47 -5.52 20.01
C GLN A 230 18.96 -6.93 19.63
N ALA A 231 19.68 -7.61 20.52
CA ALA A 231 20.09 -9.00 20.30
C ALA A 231 18.86 -9.92 20.16
N GLN A 232 17.86 -9.78 21.05
CA GLN A 232 16.62 -10.55 20.97
C GLN A 232 15.86 -10.31 19.65
N ALA A 233 15.80 -9.06 19.17
CA ALA A 233 15.18 -8.72 17.89
C ALA A 233 15.92 -9.39 16.72
N ASN A 234 17.26 -9.39 16.75
CA ASN A 234 18.07 -10.08 15.75
C ASN A 234 17.85 -11.60 15.73
N ASP A 235 17.71 -12.23 16.89
CA ASP A 235 17.41 -13.66 16.98
C ASP A 235 16.02 -13.97 16.41
N ARG A 236 15.03 -13.14 16.70
CA ARG A 236 13.68 -13.26 16.10
C ARG A 236 13.72 -13.12 14.59
N LEU A 237 14.42 -12.09 14.08
CA LEU A 237 14.60 -11.85 12.65
C LEU A 237 15.21 -13.07 11.96
N LYS A 238 16.30 -13.62 12.49
CA LYS A 238 16.96 -14.82 11.94
C LYS A 238 16.08 -16.06 12.00
N SER A 239 15.35 -16.25 13.10
CA SER A 239 14.49 -17.42 13.28
C SER A 239 13.27 -17.46 12.35
N ARG A 240 12.71 -16.29 12.02
CA ARG A 240 11.48 -16.17 11.21
C ARG A 240 11.74 -15.74 9.77
N GLY A 241 12.96 -15.30 9.45
CA GLY A 241 13.29 -14.68 8.16
C GLY A 241 12.76 -13.26 7.98
N HIS A 242 11.98 -12.73 8.92
CA HIS A 242 11.42 -11.38 8.88
C HIS A 242 11.06 -10.87 10.27
N LEU A 243 10.94 -9.55 10.42
CA LEU A 243 10.50 -8.89 11.64
C LEU A 243 9.86 -7.53 11.32
N PHE A 244 8.68 -7.25 11.85
CA PHE A 244 8.04 -5.94 11.70
C PHE A 244 8.51 -4.95 12.76
N LEU A 245 8.53 -3.66 12.42
CA LEU A 245 8.92 -2.60 13.35
C LEU A 245 8.00 -2.52 14.58
N ASN A 246 6.70 -2.79 14.42
CA ASN A 246 5.79 -2.83 15.56
C ASN A 246 6.12 -3.95 16.56
N GLU A 247 6.71 -5.07 16.13
CA GLU A 247 7.15 -6.13 17.06
C GLU A 247 8.35 -5.67 17.91
N VAL A 248 9.22 -4.84 17.32
CA VAL A 248 10.33 -4.19 18.04
C VAL A 248 9.79 -3.11 18.98
N TYR A 249 8.81 -2.31 18.55
CA TYR A 249 8.14 -1.35 19.44
C TYR A 249 7.43 -2.03 20.61
N GLU A 250 6.74 -3.14 20.38
CA GLU A 250 6.09 -3.90 21.45
C GLU A 250 7.13 -4.44 22.45
N MET A 251 8.24 -5.00 21.95
CA MET A 251 9.36 -5.46 22.78
C MET A 251 9.95 -4.34 23.64
N LEU A 252 10.03 -3.13 23.08
CA LEU A 252 10.52 -1.94 23.76
C LEU A 252 9.43 -1.18 24.53
N GLY A 253 8.19 -1.65 24.60
CA GLY A 253 7.11 -0.95 25.32
C GLY A 253 6.61 0.35 24.67
N PHE A 254 6.94 0.61 23.40
CA PHE A 254 6.47 1.77 22.66
C PHE A 254 5.08 1.56 22.03
N ARG A 255 4.41 2.68 21.75
CA ARG A 255 3.13 2.67 21.04
C ARG A 255 3.30 2.20 19.59
N LEU A 256 2.47 1.22 19.21
CA LEU A 256 2.38 0.73 17.84
C LEU A 256 1.93 1.81 16.86
N THR A 257 2.41 1.73 15.62
CA THR A 257 2.06 2.68 14.55
C THR A 257 1.53 1.97 13.32
N LYS A 258 0.81 2.70 12.47
CA LYS A 258 0.35 2.16 11.18
C LYS A 258 1.53 1.82 10.26
N ALA A 259 2.56 2.67 10.24
CA ALA A 259 3.76 2.43 9.45
C ALA A 259 4.47 1.15 9.92
N GLY A 260 4.66 0.99 11.23
CA GLY A 260 5.35 -0.18 11.79
C GLY A 260 4.65 -1.52 11.59
N ALA A 261 3.40 -1.54 11.12
CA ALA A 261 2.70 -2.78 10.75
C ALA A 261 3.06 -3.28 9.34
N VAL A 262 3.72 -2.43 8.54
CA VAL A 262 4.04 -2.68 7.14
C VAL A 262 5.56 -2.67 6.93
N VAL A 263 6.28 -1.82 7.67
CA VAL A 263 7.73 -1.71 7.56
C VAL A 263 8.47 -2.64 8.52
N GLY A 264 9.66 -3.08 8.12
CA GLY A 264 10.47 -3.97 8.95
C GLY A 264 11.79 -4.39 8.31
N TRP A 265 12.22 -5.59 8.68
CA TRP A 265 13.43 -6.25 8.22
C TRP A 265 13.10 -7.60 7.62
N ILE A 266 13.86 -7.98 6.59
CA ILE A 266 13.89 -9.33 6.03
C ILE A 266 15.31 -9.86 6.22
N TYR A 267 15.42 -11.12 6.59
CA TYR A 267 16.69 -11.82 6.69
C TYR A 267 16.79 -12.81 5.53
N ASP A 268 17.55 -12.43 4.51
CA ASP A 268 17.85 -13.30 3.38
C ASP A 268 19.36 -13.34 3.11
N PRO A 269 20.00 -14.46 3.51
CA PRO A 269 21.29 -14.94 3.08
C PRO A 269 21.83 -14.49 1.73
N ARG A 270 20.98 -14.81 0.75
CA ARG A 270 21.31 -15.00 -0.66
C ARG A 270 20.99 -13.75 -1.43
N GLU A 271 19.88 -13.11 -1.10
CA GLU A 271 19.42 -11.85 -1.69
C GLU A 271 19.13 -10.83 -0.58
N PRO A 272 20.19 -10.23 0.03
CA PRO A 272 20.03 -9.32 1.16
C PRO A 272 19.22 -8.09 0.79
N MET A 273 18.20 -7.79 1.59
CA MET A 273 17.40 -6.57 1.48
C MET A 273 17.77 -5.65 2.64
N GLY A 274 18.71 -4.72 2.40
CA GLY A 274 19.28 -3.86 3.44
C GLY A 274 20.41 -4.55 4.21
N ASP A 275 20.52 -4.29 5.50
CA ASP A 275 21.69 -4.70 6.30
C ASP A 275 21.63 -6.15 6.82
N ASN A 276 20.49 -6.83 6.70
CA ASN A 276 20.24 -8.19 7.23
C ASN A 276 20.40 -8.33 8.77
N PHE A 277 20.37 -7.23 9.51
CA PHE A 277 20.30 -7.23 10.97
C PHE A 277 19.49 -6.03 11.48
N VAL A 278 18.99 -6.16 12.71
CA VAL A 278 18.31 -5.09 13.43
C VAL A 278 19.33 -4.27 14.20
N ASP A 279 19.34 -2.97 13.96
CA ASP A 279 20.06 -1.98 14.73
C ASP A 279 19.09 -0.93 15.25
N PHE A 280 19.16 -0.64 16.54
CA PHE A 280 18.36 0.39 17.18
C PHE A 280 18.95 1.79 16.96
N GLY A 281 20.16 1.91 16.41
CA GLY A 281 20.78 3.20 16.08
C GLY A 281 20.90 4.10 17.30
N MET A 282 21.28 3.49 18.44
CA MET A 282 21.27 4.14 19.75
C MET A 282 22.19 5.35 19.76
N PHE A 283 21.65 6.49 20.18
CA PHE A 283 22.42 7.71 20.35
C PHE A 283 22.06 8.42 21.65
N GLU A 284 23.06 8.58 22.52
CA GLU A 284 22.88 9.24 23.81
C GLU A 284 22.72 10.75 23.60
N VAL A 285 21.73 11.34 24.26
CA VAL A 285 21.46 12.77 24.26
C VAL A 285 21.13 13.24 25.66
N CYS A 286 21.50 14.47 25.98
CA CYS A 286 21.08 15.14 27.20
C CYS A 286 19.85 16.01 26.92
N ARG A 287 18.84 15.96 27.79
CA ARG A 287 17.70 16.89 27.75
C ARG A 287 17.85 18.00 28.77
N GLU A 288 17.48 19.20 28.35
CA GLU A 288 17.37 20.37 29.22
C GLU A 288 16.05 20.22 30.01
N LYS A 289 16.14 19.70 31.25
CA LYS A 289 15.05 19.44 32.22
C LYS A 289 13.80 18.72 31.67
N ALA A 290 13.69 17.40 31.82
CA ALA A 290 12.42 16.71 31.55
C ALA A 290 11.42 16.71 32.70
N VAL A 291 11.79 16.98 33.96
CA VAL A 291 10.81 17.28 35.03
C VAL A 291 11.42 18.14 36.15
N ASP A 292 10.65 19.11 36.63
CA ASP A 292 11.08 20.39 37.20
C ASP A 292 11.55 20.36 38.68
N PHE A 293 12.33 19.37 39.11
CA PHE A 293 12.68 19.26 40.55
C PHE A 293 14.14 19.05 40.93
N VAL A 294 15.04 18.67 40.02
CA VAL A 294 16.45 18.46 40.36
C VAL A 294 17.34 19.08 39.28
N ASN A 295 18.26 19.96 39.68
CA ASN A 295 19.27 20.55 38.80
C ASN A 295 20.13 19.43 38.17
N GLY A 296 19.81 19.04 36.94
CA GLY A 296 20.59 18.07 36.18
C GLY A 296 20.11 17.96 34.74
N TYR A 297 21.04 17.70 33.82
CA TYR A 297 20.72 17.25 32.47
C TYR A 297 20.33 15.77 32.54
N GLU A 298 19.25 15.38 31.87
CA GLU A 298 18.81 13.99 31.82
C GLU A 298 19.46 13.28 30.64
N ARG A 299 20.18 12.18 30.89
CA ARG A 299 20.74 11.32 29.83
C ARG A 299 19.63 10.41 29.29
N SER A 300 19.28 10.59 28.03
CA SER A 300 18.26 9.82 27.31
C SER A 300 18.87 9.21 26.05
N PHE A 301 18.19 8.24 25.42
CA PHE A 301 18.64 7.68 24.15
C PHE A 301 17.64 7.97 23.04
N ILE A 302 18.14 8.39 21.88
CA ILE A 302 17.42 8.32 20.61
C ILE A 302 17.64 6.92 20.05
N LEU A 303 16.55 6.25 19.70
CA LEU A 303 16.54 4.96 19.02
C LEU A 303 16.05 5.21 17.59
N ASP A 304 16.96 5.20 16.61
CA ASP A 304 16.66 5.36 15.19
C ASP A 304 16.95 4.06 14.43
N PHE A 305 15.89 3.27 14.29
CA PHE A 305 15.95 1.91 13.77
C PHE A 305 16.35 1.87 12.29
N ASN A 306 17.25 0.95 11.91
CA ASN A 306 17.72 0.76 10.52
C ASN A 306 16.69 0.02 9.63
N VAL A 307 15.44 0.45 9.66
CA VAL A 307 14.34 -0.21 8.94
C VAL A 307 14.57 -0.17 7.42
N VAL A 308 14.38 -1.30 6.76
CA VAL A 308 14.61 -1.45 5.31
C VAL A 308 13.54 -0.72 4.50
N GLY A 309 12.30 -0.78 4.95
CA GLY A 309 11.13 -0.17 4.30
C GLY A 309 9.91 -1.08 4.40
N ASP A 310 8.95 -0.90 3.49
CA ASP A 310 7.79 -1.80 3.34
C ASP A 310 8.27 -3.19 2.92
N ILE A 311 7.99 -4.18 3.77
CA ILE A 311 8.40 -5.57 3.52
C ILE A 311 7.23 -6.44 3.04
N THR A 312 6.00 -5.94 3.01
CA THR A 312 4.80 -6.77 2.78
C THR A 312 4.79 -7.47 1.42
N ASP A 313 5.19 -6.77 0.36
CA ASP A 313 5.33 -7.34 -0.98
C ASP A 313 6.55 -8.29 -1.06
N ALA A 314 7.62 -7.99 -0.34
CA ALA A 314 8.88 -8.75 -0.35
C ALA A 314 8.79 -10.06 0.44
N LEU A 315 7.90 -10.17 1.43
CA LEU A 315 7.67 -11.42 2.16
C LEU A 315 7.28 -12.56 1.20
N ALA A 316 6.45 -12.28 0.20
CA ALA A 316 6.00 -13.30 -0.74
C ALA A 316 7.13 -13.86 -1.62
N THR A 317 8.19 -13.09 -1.88
CA THR A 317 9.31 -13.50 -2.73
C THR A 317 10.50 -14.04 -1.93
N HIS A 318 10.73 -13.52 -0.73
CA HIS A 318 11.87 -13.90 0.11
C HIS A 318 11.55 -15.01 1.13
N GLN A 319 10.28 -15.38 1.33
CA GLN A 319 9.89 -16.52 2.17
C GLN A 319 9.67 -17.83 1.39
N THR A 320 9.74 -17.81 0.05
CA THR A 320 9.63 -19.02 -0.77
C THR A 320 10.98 -19.71 -0.92
N LEU A 321 11.53 -20.21 0.20
CA LEU A 321 12.64 -21.17 0.24
C LEU A 321 12.44 -22.15 1.41
#